data_AF-A0A2V5Z8F6-F1
#
_entry.id   AF-A0A2V5Z8F6-F1
#
_cell.length_a   1.000
_cell.length_b   1.000
_cell.length_c   1.000
_cell.angle_alpha   90.00
_cell.angle_beta   90.00
_cell.angle_gamma   90.00
#
_symmetry.space_group_name_H-M   'P 1'
#
loop_
_entity.id
_entity.type
_entity.pdbx_description
1 polymer ?
#
loop_
_entity_poly.entity_id
_entity_poly.type
_entity_poly.pdbx_seq_one_letter_code
_entity_poly.pdbx_strand_id
1 'polypeptide(L)'
;MHLSDHPPICVRLPISTLLFSAVAFCLIALEGCHRSQPQVVADLPGLPPVQETKDKITEEIWQFRLKTRRLYNASKFDELDALAAQIRTERGRFGNGSWKIYQFYESLGCRWDEPESMWQLHSRIHENWDTAKPRSITAHVAHADFLTDYAWHARGSGFANTVTKEGWRLFSERLAKAQQFLDESVDFEPRCPMWWLVRMTLARGQSWNWDDYQRLFQEAKAFEPGFWSYDVAKATYLLPRWHGQSGEWEYALTLEDNRPNGLGLETYARVVYALNTYYKNIFRETHASWPQARGGFELMRQRYPESLEILSGYCRLACLAEDRVLARKLFDELGGRMIANIWGDQKNFQNYRRWAYSR
;
A
#
# COMPACT_ATOMS: atom_id res chain seq x y z
N MET A 1 6.05 32.64 -1.62
CA MET A 1 5.42 32.62 -0.28
C MET A 1 3.92 32.86 -0.47
N HIS A 2 3.17 31.80 -0.78
CA HIS A 2 1.72 31.77 -0.72
C HIS A 2 1.37 30.37 -0.23
N LEU A 3 0.91 30.30 1.01
CA LEU A 3 0.47 29.09 1.69
C LEU A 3 -0.97 28.82 1.25
N SER A 4 -1.18 27.70 0.56
CA SER A 4 -2.51 27.11 0.37
C SER A 4 -2.72 26.09 1.49
N ASP A 5 -3.53 26.49 2.47
CA ASP A 5 -3.99 25.68 3.58
C ASP A 5 -4.86 24.51 3.09
N HIS A 6 -4.42 23.28 3.36
CA HIS A 6 -5.23 22.07 3.25
C HIS A 6 -5.20 21.31 4.58
N PRO A 7 -6.37 20.95 5.16
CA PRO A 7 -6.44 20.32 6.47
C PRO A 7 -6.00 18.85 6.42
N PRO A 8 -5.46 18.30 7.53
CA PRO A 8 -5.07 16.89 7.61
C PRO A 8 -6.29 15.98 7.54
N ILE A 9 -6.20 14.95 6.70
CA ILE A 9 -7.23 13.91 6.55
C ILE A 9 -7.18 12.98 7.78
N CYS A 10 -8.23 13.09 8.58
CA CYS A 10 -8.84 12.10 9.47
C CYS A 10 -7.91 11.14 10.23
N VAL A 11 -7.33 11.66 11.32
CA VAL A 11 -6.88 10.86 12.47
C VAL A 11 -8.11 10.35 13.21
N ARG A 12 -8.31 9.03 13.30
CA ARG A 12 -9.27 8.46 14.25
C ARG A 12 -8.71 8.64 15.66
N LEU A 13 -9.43 9.42 16.47
CA LEU A 13 -9.12 9.71 17.88
C LEU A 13 -9.23 8.45 18.76
N PRO A 14 -8.34 8.24 19.75
CA PRO A 14 -8.54 7.28 20.83
C PRO A 14 -9.43 7.90 21.93
N ILE A 15 -10.42 7.14 22.40
CA ILE A 15 -11.25 7.52 23.55
C ILE A 15 -10.41 7.38 24.82
N SER A 16 -10.12 8.50 25.48
CA SER A 16 -9.45 8.53 26.79
C SER A 16 -10.41 8.16 27.92
N THR A 17 -9.91 7.31 28.80
CA THR A 17 -10.42 6.93 30.12
C THR A 17 -10.62 8.12 31.06
N LEU A 18 -11.77 8.16 31.75
CA LEU A 18 -11.97 8.88 33.01
C LEU A 18 -12.53 7.90 34.05
N LEU A 19 -11.78 7.73 35.14
CA LEU A 19 -12.17 7.06 36.38
C LEU A 19 -13.21 7.91 37.13
N PHE A 20 -14.32 7.32 37.55
CA PHE A 20 -14.99 7.65 38.82
C PHE A 20 -15.78 6.43 39.33
N SER A 21 -15.58 6.12 40.60
CA SER A 21 -16.14 4.99 41.33
C SER A 21 -17.60 5.20 41.72
N ALA A 22 -18.45 4.17 41.56
CA ALA A 22 -19.58 3.89 42.46
C ALA A 22 -20.08 2.46 42.22
N VAL A 23 -20.15 1.67 43.30
CA VAL A 23 -20.64 0.30 43.33
C VAL A 23 -22.16 0.29 43.29
N ALA A 24 -22.75 -0.42 42.32
CA ALA A 24 -24.13 -0.92 42.40
C ALA A 24 -24.24 -2.24 41.63
N PHE A 25 -24.50 -3.32 42.36
CA PHE A 25 -24.81 -4.65 41.84
C PHE A 25 -26.15 -4.61 41.10
N CYS A 26 -26.16 -4.89 39.79
CA CYS A 26 -27.36 -5.28 39.06
C CYS A 26 -26.99 -6.33 38.01
N LEU A 27 -27.48 -7.56 38.24
CA LEU A 27 -27.47 -8.67 37.29
C LEU A 27 -28.32 -8.28 36.07
N ILE A 28 -27.69 -8.07 34.90
CA ILE A 28 -28.38 -7.96 33.61
C ILE A 28 -27.66 -8.86 32.61
N ALA A 29 -28.47 -9.62 31.89
CA ALA A 29 -28.12 -10.76 31.06
C ALA A 29 -27.01 -10.49 30.04
N LEU A 30 -26.18 -11.51 29.80
CA LEU A 30 -25.25 -11.61 28.68
C LEU A 30 -26.04 -11.63 27.36
N GLU A 31 -26.28 -10.46 26.78
CA GLU A 31 -26.61 -10.36 25.35
C GLU A 31 -25.33 -10.63 24.55
N GLY A 32 -25.36 -11.74 23.80
CA GLY A 32 -24.25 -12.15 22.96
C GLY A 32 -23.85 -11.05 21.98
N CYS A 33 -22.55 -11.02 21.64
CA CYS A 33 -22.04 -10.24 20.52
C CYS A 33 -22.77 -10.67 19.23
N HIS A 34 -23.85 -9.98 18.89
CA HIS A 34 -24.42 -10.02 17.55
C HIS A 34 -23.38 -9.44 16.59
N ARG A 35 -22.72 -10.34 15.85
CA ARG A 35 -22.02 -9.95 14.61
C ARG A 35 -23.11 -9.42 13.66
N SER A 36 -23.15 -8.11 13.48
CA SER A 36 -24.08 -7.46 12.55
C SER A 36 -23.91 -8.08 11.17
N GLN A 37 -24.99 -8.63 10.60
CA GLN A 37 -25.01 -9.03 9.19
C GLN A 37 -24.73 -7.78 8.32
N PRO A 38 -24.01 -7.92 7.18
CA PRO A 38 -23.81 -6.80 6.27
C PRO A 38 -25.17 -6.22 5.86
N GLN A 39 -25.42 -4.96 6.23
CA GLN A 39 -26.68 -4.26 5.95
C GLN A 39 -26.85 -4.10 4.44
N VAL A 40 -27.89 -4.75 3.90
CA VAL A 40 -28.41 -4.49 2.56
C VAL A 40 -29.24 -3.21 2.63
N VAL A 41 -28.75 -2.13 2.04
CA VAL A 41 -29.47 -0.85 2.00
C VAL A 41 -30.06 -0.64 0.61
N ALA A 42 -31.34 -0.26 0.56
CA ALA A 42 -32.04 0.08 -0.67
C ALA A 42 -31.29 1.19 -1.44
N ASP A 43 -31.22 1.06 -2.76
CA ASP A 43 -30.68 2.09 -3.64
C ASP A 43 -31.68 2.46 -4.75
N LEU A 44 -31.23 3.16 -5.80
CA LEU A 44 -32.03 3.57 -6.96
C LEU A 44 -32.98 2.46 -7.44
N PRO A 45 -34.26 2.77 -7.71
CA PRO A 45 -35.20 1.81 -8.26
C PRO A 45 -34.66 1.13 -9.51
N GLY A 46 -34.71 -0.21 -9.54
CA GLY A 46 -34.25 -1.01 -10.68
C GLY A 46 -32.76 -1.40 -10.66
N LEU A 47 -31.96 -0.93 -9.69
CA LEU A 47 -30.58 -1.38 -9.51
C LEU A 47 -30.46 -2.40 -8.36
N PRO A 48 -29.50 -3.34 -8.42
CA PRO A 48 -29.21 -4.21 -7.28
C PRO A 48 -28.85 -3.39 -6.03
N PRO A 49 -29.30 -3.82 -4.83
CA PRO A 49 -28.98 -3.12 -3.60
C PRO A 49 -27.48 -3.12 -3.33
N VAL A 50 -26.99 -2.14 -2.56
CA VAL A 50 -25.57 -2.10 -2.21
C VAL A 50 -25.30 -3.18 -1.17
N GLN A 51 -24.31 -4.03 -1.46
CA GLN A 51 -23.84 -5.07 -0.57
C GLN A 51 -22.33 -4.96 -0.42
N GLU A 52 -21.86 -4.81 0.81
CA GLU A 52 -20.44 -4.93 1.11
C GLU A 52 -19.96 -6.35 0.76
N THR A 53 -18.99 -6.42 -0.13
CA THR A 53 -18.50 -7.66 -0.74
C THR A 53 -17.00 -7.75 -0.57
N LYS A 54 -16.53 -8.92 -0.14
CA LYS A 54 -15.10 -9.25 -0.13
C LYS A 54 -14.69 -9.80 -1.49
N ASP A 55 -13.63 -9.22 -2.05
CA ASP A 55 -13.00 -9.76 -3.25
C ASP A 55 -12.26 -11.07 -2.91
N LYS A 56 -12.51 -12.12 -3.71
CA LYS A 56 -11.91 -13.46 -3.51
C LYS A 56 -10.39 -13.39 -3.57
N ILE A 57 -9.83 -12.65 -4.53
CA ILE A 57 -8.38 -12.52 -4.69
C ILE A 57 -7.76 -11.77 -3.50
N THR A 58 -8.42 -10.71 -3.04
CA THR A 58 -7.99 -9.99 -1.83
C THR A 58 -8.05 -10.88 -0.58
N GLU A 59 -9.06 -11.74 -0.45
CA GLU A 59 -9.12 -12.74 0.64
C GLU A 59 -8.00 -13.79 0.51
N GLU A 60 -7.67 -14.27 -0.69
CA GLU A 60 -6.52 -15.15 -0.92
C GLU A 60 -5.19 -14.50 -0.51
N ILE A 61 -4.98 -13.23 -0.86
CA ILE A 61 -3.82 -12.44 -0.43
C ILE A 61 -3.79 -12.34 1.09
N TRP A 62 -4.94 -12.06 1.72
CA TRP A 62 -5.06 -11.97 3.17
C TRP A 62 -4.69 -13.29 3.86
N GLN A 63 -5.21 -14.42 3.37
CA GLN A 63 -4.88 -15.74 3.92
C GLN A 63 -3.39 -16.09 3.76
N PHE A 64 -2.80 -15.71 2.62
CA PHE A 64 -1.36 -15.83 2.42
C PHE A 64 -0.57 -15.00 3.45
N ARG A 65 -0.91 -13.72 3.61
CA ARG A 65 -0.27 -12.83 4.59
C ARG A 65 -0.40 -13.36 6.02
N LEU A 66 -1.58 -13.86 6.42
CA LEU A 66 -1.79 -14.47 7.74
C LEU A 66 -0.91 -15.71 7.94
N LYS A 67 -0.79 -16.57 6.93
CA LYS A 67 0.09 -17.75 7.00
C LYS A 67 1.55 -17.34 7.19
N THR A 68 2.04 -16.39 6.39
CA THR A 68 3.43 -15.90 6.49
C THR A 68 3.68 -15.22 7.84
N ARG A 69 2.76 -14.39 8.33
CA ARG A 69 2.87 -13.75 9.66
C ARG A 69 2.90 -14.76 10.80
N ARG A 70 2.18 -15.89 10.70
CA ARG A 70 2.28 -16.97 11.69
C ARG A 70 3.67 -17.60 11.74
N LEU A 71 4.29 -17.84 10.58
CA LEU A 71 5.67 -18.36 10.50
C LEU A 71 6.66 -17.36 11.12
N TYR A 72 6.51 -16.08 10.79
CA TYR A 72 7.32 -14.99 11.33
C TYR A 72 7.21 -14.86 12.86
N ASN A 73 6.00 -14.80 13.40
CA ASN A 73 5.77 -14.71 14.85
C ASN A 73 6.28 -15.95 15.61
N ALA A 74 6.35 -17.10 14.95
CA ALA A 74 6.89 -18.35 15.51
C ALA A 74 8.39 -18.54 15.24
N SER A 75 9.07 -17.53 14.68
CA SER A 75 10.50 -17.55 14.33
C SER A 75 10.89 -18.77 13.48
N LYS A 76 10.01 -19.21 12.57
CA LYS A 76 10.24 -20.32 11.64
C LYS A 76 11.08 -19.87 10.44
N PHE A 77 12.32 -19.49 10.71
CA PHE A 77 13.21 -18.85 9.74
C PHE A 77 13.52 -19.72 8.51
N ASP A 78 13.72 -21.02 8.69
CA ASP A 78 13.90 -21.96 7.57
C ASP A 78 12.69 -21.98 6.62
N GLU A 79 11.48 -22.00 7.19
CA GLU A 79 10.24 -22.04 6.43
C GLU A 79 9.99 -20.71 5.70
N LEU A 80 10.34 -19.57 6.32
CA LEU A 80 10.27 -18.25 5.70
C LEU A 80 11.25 -18.11 4.53
N ASP A 81 12.50 -18.54 4.72
CA ASP A 81 13.52 -18.51 3.66
C ASP A 81 13.14 -19.41 2.49
N ALA A 82 12.67 -20.62 2.77
CA ALA A 82 12.21 -21.55 1.74
C ALA A 82 11.00 -20.97 0.96
N LEU A 83 10.02 -20.40 1.67
CA LEU A 83 8.86 -19.76 1.04
C LEU A 83 9.27 -18.59 0.16
N ALA A 84 10.12 -17.69 0.66
CA ALA A 84 10.60 -16.54 -0.12
C ALA A 84 11.44 -16.97 -1.33
N ALA A 85 12.28 -17.99 -1.19
CA ALA A 85 13.06 -18.58 -2.29
C ALA A 85 12.15 -19.17 -3.37
N GLN A 86 11.17 -19.98 -2.99
CA GLN A 86 10.19 -20.53 -3.93
C GLN A 86 9.48 -19.41 -4.70
N ILE A 87 8.96 -18.40 -3.98
CA ILE A 87 8.24 -17.28 -4.60
C ILE A 87 9.12 -16.51 -5.58
N ARG A 88 10.40 -16.28 -5.25
CA ARG A 88 11.36 -15.60 -6.12
C ARG A 88 11.62 -16.40 -7.40
N THR A 89 11.83 -17.71 -7.28
CA THR A 89 12.02 -18.62 -8.43
C THR A 89 10.80 -18.65 -9.35
N GLU A 90 9.61 -18.79 -8.78
CA GLU A 90 8.36 -18.85 -9.55
C GLU A 90 7.91 -17.50 -10.09
N ARG A 91 8.51 -16.39 -9.61
CA ARG A 91 8.04 -15.02 -9.86
C ARG A 91 6.53 -14.89 -9.64
N GLY A 92 6.01 -15.47 -8.56
CA GLY A 92 4.56 -15.69 -8.38
C GLY A 92 3.72 -14.40 -8.27
N ARG A 93 2.51 -14.44 -8.84
CA ARG A 93 1.47 -13.38 -8.74
C ARG A 93 0.17 -13.91 -8.14
N PHE A 94 -0.63 -12.99 -7.60
CA PHE A 94 -2.06 -13.21 -7.34
C PHE A 94 -2.91 -12.80 -8.53
N GLY A 95 -4.20 -13.18 -8.51
CA GLY A 95 -5.17 -12.91 -9.57
C GLY A 95 -5.49 -11.44 -9.86
N ASN A 96 -4.86 -10.48 -9.18
CA ASN A 96 -4.91 -9.04 -9.46
C ASN A 96 -3.55 -8.45 -9.90
N GLY A 97 -2.56 -9.31 -10.18
CA GLY A 97 -1.20 -8.90 -10.55
C GLY A 97 -0.32 -8.46 -9.38
N SER A 98 -0.77 -8.63 -8.13
CA SER A 98 0.07 -8.40 -6.96
C SER A 98 1.22 -9.40 -6.89
N TRP A 99 2.44 -8.91 -6.65
CA TRP A 99 3.63 -9.73 -6.48
C TRP A 99 3.60 -10.51 -5.16
N LYS A 100 3.66 -11.84 -5.19
CA LYS A 100 3.69 -12.66 -3.97
C LYS A 100 4.86 -12.30 -3.06
N ILE A 101 6.01 -11.92 -3.64
CA ILE A 101 7.19 -11.53 -2.84
C ILE A 101 6.92 -10.21 -2.11
N TYR A 102 6.28 -9.23 -2.74
CA TYR A 102 5.85 -8.00 -2.06
C TYR A 102 4.89 -8.34 -0.90
N GLN A 103 3.89 -9.17 -1.16
CA GLN A 103 2.92 -9.62 -0.14
C GLN A 103 3.57 -10.42 1.00
N PHE A 104 4.70 -11.08 0.75
CA PHE A 104 5.48 -11.79 1.77
C PHE A 104 6.11 -10.80 2.76
N TYR A 105 6.85 -9.79 2.27
CA TYR A 105 7.51 -8.81 3.14
C TYR A 105 6.50 -7.93 3.88
N GLU A 106 5.43 -7.52 3.20
CA GLU A 106 4.30 -6.80 3.82
C GLU A 106 3.69 -7.53 5.01
N SER A 107 3.71 -8.87 5.00
CA SER A 107 3.15 -9.65 6.12
C SER A 107 3.98 -9.53 7.40
N LEU A 108 5.25 -9.12 7.29
CA LEU A 108 6.21 -9.01 8.39
C LEU A 108 6.11 -7.65 9.11
N GLY A 109 5.54 -6.63 8.46
CA GLY A 109 5.47 -5.27 8.97
C GLY A 109 4.69 -5.11 10.27
N CYS A 110 5.09 -4.12 11.08
CA CYS A 110 4.33 -3.68 12.25
C CYS A 110 3.16 -2.80 11.83
N ARG A 111 2.06 -2.82 12.59
CA ARG A 111 1.01 -1.82 12.38
C ARG A 111 1.44 -0.51 13.03
N TRP A 112 1.12 0.61 12.39
CA TRP A 112 1.56 1.94 12.84
C TRP A 112 1.02 2.32 14.23
N ASP A 113 -0.13 1.75 14.62
CA ASP A 113 -0.82 1.96 15.90
C ASP A 113 -0.41 0.95 16.99
N GLU A 114 0.49 0.01 16.69
CA GLU A 114 1.02 -0.91 17.69
C GLU A 114 1.93 -0.17 18.69
N PRO A 115 1.89 -0.54 19.98
CA PRO A 115 2.72 0.10 21.00
C PRO A 115 4.20 -0.21 20.78
N GLU A 116 5.08 0.66 21.25
CA GLU A 116 6.55 0.51 21.20
C GLU A 116 7.05 -0.89 21.59
N SER A 117 6.41 -1.55 22.58
CA SER A 117 6.76 -2.92 22.99
C SER A 117 6.63 -3.95 21.87
N MET A 118 5.70 -3.75 20.92
CA MET A 118 5.56 -4.59 19.74
C MET A 118 6.68 -4.33 18.73
N TRP A 119 7.01 -3.07 18.45
CA TRP A 119 8.16 -2.73 17.60
C TRP A 119 9.46 -3.34 18.15
N GLN A 120 9.68 -3.28 19.46
CA GLN A 120 10.83 -3.92 20.11
C GLN A 120 10.79 -5.45 20.02
N LEU A 121 9.60 -6.07 20.08
CA LEU A 121 9.45 -7.50 19.85
C LEU A 121 9.85 -7.87 18.41
N HIS A 122 9.40 -7.10 17.43
CA HIS A 122 9.74 -7.29 16.03
C HIS A 122 11.25 -7.12 15.78
N SER A 123 11.89 -6.11 16.38
CA SER A 123 13.35 -5.94 16.35
C SER A 123 14.08 -7.21 16.80
N ARG A 124 13.66 -7.79 17.94
CA ARG A 124 14.24 -9.03 18.46
C ARG A 124 14.04 -10.22 17.52
N ILE A 125 12.89 -10.31 16.84
CA ILE A 125 12.64 -11.39 15.86
C ILE A 125 13.61 -11.26 14.68
N HIS A 126 13.84 -10.04 14.16
CA HIS A 126 14.79 -9.81 13.08
C HIS A 126 16.25 -10.08 13.50
N GLU A 127 16.67 -9.60 14.67
CA GLU A 127 18.00 -9.88 15.24
C GLU A 127 18.27 -11.40 15.39
N ASN A 128 17.26 -12.14 15.85
CA ASN A 128 17.33 -13.60 15.93
C ASN A 128 17.40 -14.26 14.55
N TRP A 129 16.68 -13.73 13.56
CA TRP A 129 16.73 -14.24 12.18
C TRP A 129 18.12 -14.03 11.57
N ASP A 130 18.70 -12.83 11.71
CA ASP A 130 20.04 -12.53 11.20
C ASP A 130 21.10 -13.43 11.85
N THR A 131 21.00 -13.65 13.16
CA THR A 131 21.90 -14.54 13.90
C THR A 131 21.80 -15.98 13.38
N ALA A 132 20.58 -16.46 13.15
CA ALA A 132 20.34 -17.82 12.66
C ALA A 132 20.71 -17.98 11.17
N LYS A 133 20.61 -16.91 10.38
CA LYS A 133 20.72 -16.91 8.91
C LYS A 133 21.57 -15.72 8.41
N PRO A 134 22.87 -15.64 8.76
CA PRO A 134 23.70 -14.46 8.49
C PRO A 134 23.96 -14.20 7.01
N ARG A 135 23.63 -15.15 6.11
CA ARG A 135 23.73 -14.97 4.66
C ARG A 135 22.38 -15.11 3.94
N SER A 136 21.25 -14.96 4.65
CA SER A 136 19.94 -14.94 4.01
C SER A 136 19.62 -13.55 3.47
N ILE A 137 19.47 -13.44 2.15
CA ILE A 137 18.91 -12.25 1.50
C ILE A 137 17.51 -11.92 2.02
N THR A 138 16.71 -12.93 2.42
CA THR A 138 15.38 -12.70 2.97
C THR A 138 15.46 -11.95 4.29
N ALA A 139 16.31 -12.44 5.19
CA ALA A 139 16.49 -11.88 6.53
C ALA A 139 16.99 -10.43 6.45
N HIS A 140 18.03 -10.18 5.65
CA HIS A 140 18.63 -8.85 5.52
C HIS A 140 17.65 -7.83 4.93
N VAL A 141 16.96 -8.19 3.84
CA VAL A 141 15.95 -7.30 3.26
C VAL A 141 14.77 -7.09 4.22
N ALA A 142 14.35 -8.12 4.95
CA ALA A 142 13.23 -8.00 5.89
C ALA A 142 13.59 -7.11 7.09
N HIS A 143 14.82 -7.21 7.58
CA HIS A 143 15.28 -6.35 8.66
C HIS A 143 15.47 -4.90 8.19
N ALA A 144 16.04 -4.68 7.01
CA ALA A 144 16.15 -3.36 6.42
C ALA A 144 14.77 -2.70 6.21
N ASP A 145 13.78 -3.47 5.75
CA ASP A 145 12.39 -3.02 5.57
C ASP A 145 11.78 -2.63 6.93
N PHE A 146 11.87 -3.52 7.93
CA PHE A 146 11.41 -3.24 9.29
C PHE A 146 12.06 -1.99 9.90
N LEU A 147 13.38 -1.84 9.78
CA LEU A 147 14.11 -0.68 10.29
C LEU A 147 13.69 0.61 9.57
N THR A 148 13.40 0.52 8.28
CA THR A 148 12.88 1.65 7.50
C THR A 148 11.51 2.07 8.02
N ASP A 149 10.57 1.14 8.21
CA ASP A 149 9.26 1.42 8.81
C ASP A 149 9.38 1.96 10.22
N TYR A 150 10.29 1.39 11.01
CA TYR A 150 10.49 1.80 12.40
C TYR A 150 11.13 3.20 12.51
N ALA A 151 11.95 3.59 11.52
CA ALA A 151 12.41 4.95 11.37
C ALA A 151 11.21 5.89 11.16
N TRP A 152 10.34 5.59 10.18
CA TRP A 152 9.16 6.39 9.88
C TRP A 152 8.18 6.47 11.05
N HIS A 153 8.04 5.40 11.83
CA HIS A 153 7.27 5.40 13.07
C HIS A 153 7.82 6.42 14.09
N ALA A 154 9.14 6.46 14.32
CA ALA A 154 9.75 7.44 15.22
C ALA A 154 9.64 8.89 14.71
N ARG A 155 9.78 9.11 13.40
CA ARG A 155 9.59 10.43 12.79
C ARG A 155 8.15 10.92 12.94
N GLY A 156 7.19 10.01 12.85
CA GLY A 156 5.76 10.29 12.84
C GLY A 156 5.26 10.80 11.48
N SER A 157 3.94 11.02 11.41
CA SER A 157 3.22 11.40 10.19
C SER A 157 3.18 12.91 9.91
N GLY A 158 3.71 13.72 10.83
CA GLY A 158 3.74 15.17 10.72
C GLY A 158 4.66 15.70 9.61
N PHE A 159 4.50 16.99 9.31
CA PHE A 159 5.43 17.74 8.48
C PHE A 159 6.82 17.78 9.13
N ALA A 160 7.87 17.94 8.32
CA ALA A 160 9.27 17.90 8.79
C ALA A 160 9.55 18.88 9.96
N ASN A 161 8.91 20.06 9.94
CA ASN A 161 9.02 21.08 10.98
C ASN A 161 8.25 20.76 12.28
N THR A 162 7.48 19.68 12.32
CA THR A 162 6.71 19.24 13.50
C THR A 162 7.31 18.02 14.20
N VAL A 163 8.36 17.43 13.62
CA VAL A 163 9.03 16.24 14.15
C VAL A 163 9.93 16.64 15.33
N THR A 164 9.89 15.86 16.41
CA THR A 164 10.71 16.10 17.60
C THR A 164 12.20 15.82 17.32
N LYS A 165 13.09 16.39 18.13
CA LYS A 165 14.54 16.10 18.03
C LYS A 165 14.84 14.61 18.16
N GLU A 166 14.14 13.95 19.10
CA GLU A 166 14.29 12.50 19.32
C GLU A 166 13.76 11.68 18.14
N GLY A 167 12.62 12.08 17.57
CA GLY A 167 12.07 11.46 16.36
C GLY A 167 13.05 11.53 15.18
N TRP A 168 13.70 12.69 14.98
CA TRP A 168 14.76 12.83 13.96
C TRP A 168 15.98 11.96 14.24
N ARG A 169 16.45 11.92 15.48
CA ARG A 169 17.59 11.08 15.87
C ARG A 169 17.33 9.60 15.58
N LEU A 170 16.20 9.07 16.07
CA LEU A 170 15.79 7.68 15.86
C LEU A 170 15.53 7.37 14.39
N PHE A 171 14.95 8.32 13.64
CA PHE A 171 14.76 8.19 12.20
C PHE A 171 16.10 7.99 11.48
N SER A 172 17.07 8.88 11.72
CA SER A 172 18.39 8.81 11.09
C SER A 172 19.16 7.54 11.49
N GLU A 173 19.17 7.17 12.76
CA GLU A 173 19.87 5.98 13.25
C GLU A 173 19.31 4.69 12.64
N ARG A 174 17.98 4.55 12.59
CA ARG A 174 17.32 3.37 12.03
C ARG A 174 17.49 3.28 10.51
N LEU A 175 17.43 4.40 9.80
CA LEU A 175 17.76 4.42 8.36
C LEU A 175 19.22 4.07 8.08
N ALA A 176 20.17 4.54 8.88
CA ALA A 176 21.57 4.16 8.74
C ALA A 176 21.77 2.66 8.96
N LYS A 177 21.07 2.08 9.95
CA LYS A 177 21.12 0.63 10.19
C LYS A 177 20.46 -0.17 9.07
N ALA A 178 19.32 0.28 8.54
CA ALA A 178 18.68 -0.34 7.39
C ALA A 178 19.60 -0.34 6.16
N GLN A 179 20.33 0.77 5.94
CA GLN A 179 21.29 0.88 4.86
C GLN A 179 22.42 -0.14 5.01
N GLN A 180 22.95 -0.30 6.23
CA GLN A 180 24.00 -1.29 6.51
C GLN A 180 23.58 -2.70 6.07
N PHE A 181 22.37 -3.14 6.43
CA PHE A 181 21.88 -4.46 6.01
C PHE A 181 21.77 -4.62 4.49
N LEU A 182 21.34 -3.56 3.78
CA LEU A 182 21.27 -3.59 2.31
C LEU A 182 22.66 -3.57 1.67
N ASP A 183 23.61 -2.80 2.22
CA ASP A 183 24.99 -2.75 1.75
C ASP A 183 25.70 -4.10 1.95
N GLU A 184 25.52 -4.73 3.11
CA GLU A 184 26.09 -6.06 3.41
C GLU A 184 25.49 -7.17 2.51
N SER A 185 24.24 -7.01 2.09
CA SER A 185 23.54 -8.02 1.30
C SER A 185 23.58 -7.78 -0.23
N VAL A 186 24.33 -6.80 -0.72
CA VAL A 186 24.32 -6.40 -2.14
C VAL A 186 24.73 -7.53 -3.09
N ASP A 187 25.67 -8.38 -2.64
CA ASP A 187 26.21 -9.51 -3.40
C ASP A 187 25.64 -10.87 -2.96
N PHE A 188 24.56 -10.87 -2.18
CA PHE A 188 23.92 -12.12 -1.77
C PHE A 188 23.11 -12.72 -2.91
N GLU A 189 23.21 -14.04 -3.04
CA GLU A 189 22.40 -14.82 -3.97
C GLU A 189 21.41 -15.71 -3.21
N PRO A 190 20.18 -15.91 -3.76
CA PRO A 190 19.65 -15.27 -4.96
C PRO A 190 19.35 -13.77 -4.74
N ARG A 191 19.47 -12.94 -5.77
CA ARG A 191 19.00 -11.54 -5.71
C ARG A 191 17.49 -11.43 -5.41
N CYS A 192 17.08 -10.34 -4.76
CA CYS A 192 15.68 -10.12 -4.36
C CYS A 192 15.13 -8.78 -4.88
N PRO A 193 13.99 -8.74 -5.61
CA PRO A 193 13.41 -7.49 -6.09
C PRO A 193 13.08 -6.51 -4.96
N MET A 194 12.72 -7.02 -3.78
CA MET A 194 12.44 -6.17 -2.63
C MET A 194 13.67 -5.42 -2.13
N TRP A 195 14.90 -5.88 -2.40
CA TRP A 195 16.12 -5.17 -2.03
C TRP A 195 16.13 -3.75 -2.63
N TRP A 196 15.84 -3.63 -3.94
CA TRP A 196 15.77 -2.32 -4.61
C TRP A 196 14.60 -1.47 -4.10
N LEU A 197 13.44 -2.09 -3.85
CA LEU A 197 12.28 -1.35 -3.36
C LEU A 197 12.55 -0.72 -1.98
N VAL A 198 13.14 -1.49 -1.06
CA VAL A 198 13.52 -1.01 0.28
C VAL A 198 14.60 0.07 0.15
N ARG A 199 15.61 -0.15 -0.72
CA ARG A 199 16.66 0.84 -1.00
C ARG A 199 16.09 2.17 -1.52
N MET A 200 15.08 2.14 -2.39
CA MET A 200 14.38 3.34 -2.89
C MET A 200 13.63 4.06 -1.77
N THR A 201 12.97 3.31 -0.88
CA THR A 201 12.24 3.88 0.26
C THR A 201 13.21 4.57 1.23
N LEU A 202 14.35 3.95 1.48
CA LEU A 202 15.44 4.49 2.26
C LEU A 202 16.06 5.73 1.61
N ALA A 203 16.33 5.70 0.30
CA ALA A 203 16.87 6.84 -0.45
C ALA A 203 15.96 8.08 -0.35
N ARG A 204 14.63 7.88 -0.39
CA ARG A 204 13.66 8.96 -0.13
C ARG A 204 13.79 9.51 1.29
N GLY A 205 13.90 8.65 2.30
CA GLY A 205 14.03 9.04 3.70
C GLY A 205 15.35 9.74 4.02
N GLN A 206 16.43 9.35 3.35
CA GLN A 206 17.76 9.95 3.46
C GLN A 206 17.96 11.18 2.56
N SER A 207 16.94 11.58 1.79
CA SER A 207 17.03 12.72 0.87
C SER A 207 18.17 12.61 -0.14
N TRP A 208 18.31 11.44 -0.78
CA TRP A 208 19.23 11.27 -1.90
C TRP A 208 18.93 12.29 -2.99
N ASN A 209 19.93 12.64 -3.79
CA ASN A 209 19.71 13.47 -4.98
C ASN A 209 19.04 12.65 -6.11
N TRP A 210 18.48 13.35 -7.09
CA TRP A 210 17.77 12.73 -8.20
C TRP A 210 18.64 11.77 -9.04
N ASP A 211 19.89 12.12 -9.33
CA ASP A 211 20.73 11.32 -10.22
C ASP A 211 21.07 9.95 -9.61
N ASP A 212 21.36 9.90 -8.31
CA ASP A 212 21.61 8.65 -7.60
C ASP A 212 20.33 7.83 -7.44
N TYR A 213 19.20 8.47 -7.14
CA TYR A 213 17.90 7.78 -7.08
C TYR A 213 17.51 7.18 -8.43
N GLN A 214 17.68 7.95 -9.51
CA GLN A 214 17.35 7.54 -10.87
C GLN A 214 18.26 6.39 -11.32
N ARG A 215 19.55 6.38 -10.95
CA ARG A 215 20.46 5.26 -11.21
C ARG A 215 19.96 3.98 -10.54
N LEU A 216 19.65 4.04 -9.25
CA LEU A 216 19.08 2.92 -8.49
C LEU A 216 17.78 2.40 -9.15
N PHE A 217 16.93 3.31 -9.61
CA PHE A 217 15.70 2.94 -10.33
C PHE A 217 15.96 2.23 -11.65
N GLN A 218 16.90 2.71 -12.46
CA GLN A 218 17.24 2.05 -13.71
C GLN A 218 17.84 0.65 -13.49
N GLU A 219 18.67 0.47 -12.46
CA GLU A 219 19.18 -0.85 -12.05
C GLU A 219 18.05 -1.80 -11.65
N ALA A 220 17.11 -1.32 -10.82
CA ALA A 220 15.96 -2.10 -10.39
C ALA A 220 15.08 -2.52 -11.58
N LYS A 221 14.82 -1.61 -12.51
CA LYS A 221 14.03 -1.87 -13.72
C LYS A 221 14.77 -2.72 -14.74
N ALA A 222 16.10 -2.73 -14.75
CA ALA A 222 16.88 -3.68 -15.54
C ALA A 222 16.79 -5.11 -14.96
N PHE A 223 16.79 -5.23 -13.63
CA PHE A 223 16.64 -6.52 -12.94
C PHE A 223 15.23 -7.10 -13.08
N GLU A 224 14.19 -6.31 -12.79
CA GLU A 224 12.80 -6.76 -12.83
C GLU A 224 11.86 -5.68 -13.41
N PRO A 225 11.77 -5.57 -14.75
CA PRO A 225 11.00 -4.51 -15.42
C PRO A 225 9.52 -4.47 -15.06
N GLY A 226 8.92 -5.62 -14.75
CA GLY A 226 7.50 -5.77 -14.40
C GLY A 226 7.15 -5.50 -12.93
N PHE A 227 8.15 -5.19 -12.08
CA PHE A 227 7.92 -4.93 -10.66
C PHE A 227 7.42 -3.49 -10.44
N TRP A 228 6.14 -3.28 -10.72
CA TRP A 228 5.50 -1.95 -10.73
C TRP A 228 5.60 -1.18 -9.41
N SER A 229 5.91 -1.83 -8.28
CA SER A 229 6.16 -1.15 -7.01
C SER A 229 7.38 -0.21 -7.07
N TYR A 230 8.35 -0.45 -7.96
CA TYR A 230 9.44 0.49 -8.21
C TYR A 230 8.92 1.80 -8.77
N ASP A 231 7.96 1.74 -9.70
CA ASP A 231 7.36 2.92 -10.33
C ASP A 231 6.52 3.71 -9.30
N VAL A 232 5.84 3.01 -8.38
CA VAL A 232 5.14 3.64 -7.25
C VAL A 232 6.14 4.34 -6.31
N ALA A 233 7.27 3.70 -5.99
CA ALA A 233 8.31 4.29 -5.15
C ALA A 233 8.91 5.55 -5.79
N LYS A 234 9.23 5.49 -7.08
CA LYS A 234 9.74 6.64 -7.86
C LYS A 234 8.73 7.79 -7.90
N ALA A 235 7.48 7.50 -8.21
CA ALA A 235 6.45 8.53 -8.26
C ALA A 235 6.21 9.16 -6.87
N THR A 236 6.29 8.35 -5.80
CA THR A 236 6.23 8.86 -4.42
C THR A 236 7.42 9.77 -4.09
N TYR A 237 8.64 9.41 -4.49
CA TYR A 237 9.83 10.25 -4.31
C TYR A 237 9.65 11.63 -4.98
N LEU A 238 9.04 11.66 -6.16
CA LEU A 238 8.79 12.86 -6.98
C LEU A 238 7.55 13.67 -6.56
N LEU A 239 6.86 13.33 -5.47
CA LEU A 239 5.76 14.17 -4.99
C LEU A 239 6.30 15.51 -4.44
N PRO A 240 5.55 16.63 -4.57
CA PRO A 240 5.94 17.95 -4.05
C PRO A 240 6.24 18.01 -2.55
N ARG A 241 5.66 17.10 -1.78
CA ARG A 241 5.88 16.99 -0.33
C ARG A 241 7.19 16.28 0.04
N TRP A 242 7.87 15.72 -0.94
CA TRP A 242 9.14 15.02 -0.82
C TRP A 242 10.20 15.76 -1.62
N HIS A 243 10.62 15.24 -2.78
CA HIS A 243 11.78 15.77 -3.52
C HIS A 243 11.44 16.33 -4.89
N GLY A 244 10.18 16.21 -5.33
CA GLY A 244 9.79 16.64 -6.67
C GLY A 244 9.00 17.94 -6.72
N GLN A 245 8.59 18.30 -7.93
CA GLN A 245 7.72 19.44 -8.24
C GLN A 245 6.39 18.96 -8.82
N SER A 246 5.41 19.87 -8.89
CA SER A 246 4.12 19.56 -9.53
C SER A 246 4.35 19.11 -10.98
N GLY A 247 3.80 17.95 -11.36
CA GLY A 247 3.91 17.40 -12.72
C GLY A 247 5.10 16.46 -12.95
N GLU A 248 6.08 16.39 -12.05
CA GLU A 248 7.29 15.59 -12.28
C GLU A 248 7.04 14.08 -12.21
N TRP A 249 6.23 13.62 -11.24
CA TRP A 249 5.94 12.19 -11.12
C TRP A 249 5.14 11.69 -12.32
N GLU A 250 4.22 12.50 -12.83
CA GLU A 250 3.42 12.20 -14.03
C GLU A 250 4.31 12.09 -15.26
N TYR A 251 5.15 13.10 -15.49
CA TYR A 251 6.10 13.10 -16.60
C TYR A 251 7.05 11.90 -16.53
N ALA A 252 7.60 11.61 -15.36
CA ALA A 252 8.54 10.50 -15.17
C ALA A 252 7.94 9.12 -15.50
N LEU A 253 6.62 8.93 -15.34
CA LEU A 253 5.94 7.70 -15.74
C LEU A 253 5.78 7.60 -17.26
N THR A 254 5.51 8.71 -17.96
CA THR A 254 5.39 8.67 -19.43
C THR A 254 6.65 8.17 -20.13
N LEU A 255 7.82 8.36 -19.49
CA LEU A 255 9.10 7.85 -20.00
C LEU A 255 9.23 6.33 -19.89
N GLU A 256 8.42 5.69 -19.04
CA GLU A 256 8.45 4.25 -18.77
C GLU A 256 7.39 3.48 -19.56
N ASP A 257 6.45 4.17 -20.23
CA ASP A 257 5.31 3.57 -20.95
C ASP A 257 5.75 2.54 -22.01
N ASN A 258 6.90 2.76 -22.65
CA ASN A 258 7.41 1.92 -23.72
C ASN A 258 8.59 1.02 -23.29
N ARG A 259 8.82 0.85 -21.98
CA ARG A 259 9.93 0.01 -21.51
C ARG A 259 9.78 -1.43 -22.00
N PRO A 260 10.81 -2.03 -22.64
CA PRO A 260 10.80 -3.43 -23.01
C PRO A 260 10.54 -4.33 -21.80
N ASN A 261 9.64 -5.31 -21.95
CA ASN A 261 9.19 -6.22 -20.89
C ASN A 261 8.51 -5.52 -19.69
N GLY A 262 8.22 -4.22 -19.80
CA GLY A 262 7.38 -3.50 -18.84
C GLY A 262 5.90 -3.81 -19.01
N LEU A 263 5.08 -3.27 -18.10
CA LEU A 263 3.62 -3.45 -18.14
C LEU A 263 2.91 -2.35 -18.95
N GLY A 264 3.65 -1.39 -19.52
CA GLY A 264 3.11 -0.24 -20.23
C GLY A 264 2.12 0.55 -19.38
N LEU A 265 0.97 0.92 -19.97
CA LEU A 265 -0.07 1.70 -19.29
C LEU A 265 -0.63 1.04 -18.02
N GLU A 266 -0.50 -0.29 -17.85
CA GLU A 266 -0.86 -0.92 -16.58
C GLU A 266 -0.02 -0.36 -15.42
N THR A 267 1.28 -0.08 -15.63
CA THR A 267 2.12 0.59 -14.62
C THR A 267 1.55 1.96 -14.28
N TYR A 268 1.20 2.76 -15.29
CA TYR A 268 0.63 4.09 -15.10
C TYR A 268 -0.64 4.05 -14.24
N ALA A 269 -1.58 3.16 -14.58
CA ALA A 269 -2.83 3.00 -13.83
C ALA A 269 -2.60 2.56 -12.38
N ARG A 270 -1.64 1.65 -12.14
CA ARG A 270 -1.28 1.21 -10.78
C ARG A 270 -0.69 2.33 -9.94
N VAL A 271 0.15 3.18 -10.54
CA VAL A 271 0.73 4.33 -9.82
C VAL A 271 -0.34 5.39 -9.52
N VAL A 272 -1.18 5.75 -10.49
CA VAL A 272 -2.32 6.66 -10.24
C VAL A 272 -3.23 6.11 -9.14
N TYR A 273 -3.54 4.82 -9.17
CA TYR A 273 -4.38 4.20 -8.16
C TYR A 273 -3.73 4.20 -6.77
N ALA A 274 -2.44 3.92 -6.66
CA ALA A 274 -1.70 3.98 -5.40
C ALA A 274 -1.62 5.41 -4.83
N LEU A 275 -1.28 6.38 -5.68
CA LEU A 275 -1.13 7.78 -5.28
C LEU A 275 -2.46 8.49 -5.01
N ASN A 276 -3.58 7.97 -5.53
CA ASN A 276 -4.90 8.54 -5.26
C ASN A 276 -5.20 8.70 -3.77
N THR A 277 -4.58 7.89 -2.90
CA THR A 277 -4.71 7.99 -1.44
C THR A 277 -4.17 9.31 -0.84
N TYR A 278 -3.32 10.04 -1.56
CA TYR A 278 -2.81 11.35 -1.14
C TYR A 278 -3.75 12.52 -1.50
N TYR A 279 -4.80 12.26 -2.29
CA TYR A 279 -5.64 13.30 -2.87
C TYR A 279 -7.12 13.03 -2.59
N LYS A 280 -7.94 14.08 -2.58
CA LYS A 280 -9.40 13.91 -2.59
C LYS A 280 -9.88 13.55 -3.98
N ASN A 281 -9.27 14.15 -5.01
CA ASN A 281 -9.43 13.85 -6.41
C ASN A 281 -8.10 14.05 -7.14
N ILE A 282 -7.41 12.95 -7.42
CA ILE A 282 -6.11 12.97 -8.11
C ILE A 282 -6.16 13.68 -9.47
N PHE A 283 -7.24 13.60 -10.24
CA PHE A 283 -7.34 14.20 -11.58
C PHE A 283 -7.61 15.72 -11.56
N ARG A 284 -8.05 16.27 -10.42
CA ARG A 284 -8.24 17.71 -10.25
C ARG A 284 -7.08 18.38 -9.51
N GLU A 285 -6.36 17.62 -8.69
CA GLU A 285 -5.28 18.12 -7.83
C GLU A 285 -3.89 17.87 -8.42
N THR A 286 -3.79 17.11 -9.51
CA THR A 286 -2.52 16.74 -10.17
C THR A 286 -2.64 16.81 -11.68
N HIS A 287 -1.55 16.51 -12.40
CA HIS A 287 -1.52 16.41 -13.85
C HIS A 287 -1.77 14.97 -14.35
N ALA A 288 -2.27 14.08 -13.49
CA ALA A 288 -2.55 12.69 -13.86
C ALA A 288 -3.51 12.60 -15.05
N SER A 289 -3.14 11.79 -16.04
CA SER A 289 -3.89 11.60 -17.28
C SER A 289 -4.95 10.51 -17.09
N TRP A 290 -6.23 10.91 -17.06
CA TRP A 290 -7.33 9.95 -17.08
C TRP A 290 -7.29 9.01 -18.30
N PRO A 291 -7.05 9.47 -19.55
CA PRO A 291 -6.95 8.57 -20.70
C PRO A 291 -5.90 7.47 -20.54
N GLN A 292 -4.71 7.79 -20.00
CA GLN A 292 -3.67 6.78 -19.74
C GLN A 292 -4.05 5.83 -18.60
N ALA A 293 -4.57 6.37 -17.49
CA ALA A 293 -5.05 5.55 -16.37
C ALA A 293 -6.15 4.59 -16.82
N ARG A 294 -7.12 5.08 -17.60
CA ARG A 294 -8.19 4.29 -18.21
C ARG A 294 -7.62 3.17 -19.08
N GLY A 295 -6.69 3.49 -20.00
CA GLY A 295 -6.03 2.49 -20.84
C GLY A 295 -5.34 1.39 -20.03
N GLY A 296 -4.66 1.76 -18.94
CA GLY A 296 -4.04 0.79 -18.04
C GLY A 296 -5.04 -0.07 -17.27
N PHE A 297 -6.15 0.50 -16.82
CA PHE A 297 -7.23 -0.28 -16.19
C PHE A 297 -7.89 -1.25 -17.16
N GLU A 298 -8.11 -0.88 -18.42
CA GLU A 298 -8.62 -1.81 -19.44
C GLU A 298 -7.66 -3.00 -19.64
N LEU A 299 -6.35 -2.76 -19.71
CA LEU A 299 -5.35 -3.84 -19.76
C LEU A 299 -5.42 -4.74 -18.52
N MET A 300 -5.53 -4.14 -17.33
CA MET A 300 -5.67 -4.90 -16.08
C MET A 300 -6.98 -5.71 -16.04
N ARG A 301 -8.10 -5.18 -16.54
CA ARG A 301 -9.39 -5.88 -16.59
C ARG A 301 -9.35 -7.06 -17.57
N GLN A 302 -8.62 -6.94 -18.67
CA GLN A 302 -8.39 -8.06 -19.60
C GLN A 302 -7.53 -9.16 -18.97
N ARG A 303 -6.46 -8.78 -18.25
CA ARG A 303 -5.51 -9.73 -17.64
C ARG A 303 -6.01 -10.36 -16.35
N TYR A 304 -6.84 -9.63 -15.60
CA TYR A 304 -7.34 -9.99 -14.27
C TYR A 304 -8.86 -9.81 -14.19
N PRO A 305 -9.65 -10.52 -15.04
CA PRO A 305 -11.08 -10.28 -15.18
C PRO A 305 -11.86 -10.58 -13.90
N GLU A 306 -11.37 -11.50 -13.07
CA GLU A 306 -12.02 -11.92 -11.81
C GLU A 306 -11.75 -10.98 -10.63
N SER A 307 -10.81 -10.02 -10.75
CA SER A 307 -10.49 -9.11 -9.66
C SER A 307 -11.58 -8.05 -9.49
N LEU A 308 -12.38 -8.22 -8.42
CA LEU A 308 -13.37 -7.21 -8.04
C LEU A 308 -12.71 -5.94 -7.52
N GLU A 309 -11.51 -6.06 -6.95
CA GLU A 309 -10.68 -4.94 -6.49
C GLU A 309 -10.29 -4.01 -7.66
N ILE A 310 -9.78 -4.57 -8.76
CA ILE A 310 -9.45 -3.78 -9.97
C ILE A 310 -10.73 -3.17 -10.56
N LEU A 311 -11.83 -3.92 -10.67
CA LEU A 311 -13.10 -3.38 -11.18
C LEU A 311 -13.61 -2.21 -10.31
N SER A 312 -13.57 -2.36 -8.99
CA SER A 312 -14.04 -1.34 -8.05
C SER A 312 -13.14 -0.10 -8.07
N GLY A 313 -11.81 -0.28 -8.10
CA GLY A 313 -10.85 0.81 -8.20
C GLY A 313 -10.97 1.57 -9.52
N TYR A 314 -11.20 0.86 -10.62
CA TYR A 314 -11.46 1.46 -11.93
C TYR A 314 -12.72 2.31 -11.92
N CYS A 315 -13.83 1.77 -11.38
CA CYS A 315 -15.08 2.49 -11.25
C CYS A 315 -14.92 3.75 -10.40
N ARG A 316 -14.20 3.64 -9.27
CA ARG A 316 -13.90 4.78 -8.40
C ARG A 316 -13.13 5.88 -9.12
N LEU A 317 -12.09 5.54 -9.87
CA LEU A 317 -11.31 6.52 -10.62
C LEU A 317 -12.09 7.11 -11.81
N ALA A 318 -12.94 6.33 -12.49
CA ALA A 318 -13.83 6.86 -13.53
C ALA A 318 -14.80 7.92 -12.96
N CYS A 319 -15.28 7.72 -11.74
CA CYS A 319 -16.09 8.70 -11.04
C CYS A 319 -15.30 9.98 -10.70
N LEU A 320 -14.04 9.85 -10.27
CA LEU A 320 -13.17 11.00 -9.98
C LEU A 320 -12.78 11.78 -11.24
N ALA A 321 -12.62 11.08 -12.37
CA ALA A 321 -12.34 11.66 -13.68
C ALA A 321 -13.60 12.20 -14.39
N GLU A 322 -14.77 12.09 -13.76
CA GLU A 322 -16.06 12.54 -14.30
C GLU A 322 -16.48 11.85 -15.62
N ASP A 323 -15.94 10.65 -15.90
CA ASP A 323 -16.32 9.82 -17.05
C ASP A 323 -17.63 9.08 -16.74
N ARG A 324 -18.74 9.81 -16.82
CA ARG A 324 -20.08 9.34 -16.43
C ARG A 324 -20.51 8.09 -17.21
N VAL A 325 -20.21 8.04 -18.51
CA VAL A 325 -20.62 6.93 -19.40
C VAL A 325 -19.92 5.64 -18.95
N LEU A 326 -18.61 5.71 -18.75
CA LEU A 326 -17.85 4.56 -18.28
C LEU A 326 -18.21 4.20 -16.83
N ALA A 327 -18.36 5.19 -15.94
CA ALA A 327 -18.75 4.94 -14.56
C ALA A 327 -20.08 4.17 -14.47
N ARG A 328 -21.09 4.55 -15.28
CA ARG A 328 -22.37 3.82 -15.36
C ARG A 328 -22.15 2.37 -15.76
N LYS A 329 -21.40 2.12 -16.84
CA LYS A 329 -21.08 0.76 -17.30
C LYS A 329 -20.40 -0.06 -16.19
N LEU A 330 -19.45 0.53 -15.48
CA LEU A 330 -18.72 -0.17 -14.40
C LEU A 330 -19.61 -0.43 -13.18
N PHE A 331 -20.58 0.46 -12.87
CA PHE A 331 -21.59 0.19 -11.85
C PHE A 331 -22.55 -0.95 -12.25
N ASP A 332 -22.91 -1.05 -13.53
CA ASP A 332 -23.68 -2.20 -14.04
C ASP A 332 -22.89 -3.51 -13.83
N GLU A 333 -21.59 -3.52 -14.17
CA GLU A 333 -20.71 -4.67 -13.93
C GLU A 333 -20.54 -5.00 -12.44
N LEU A 334 -20.43 -3.99 -11.56
CA LEU A 334 -20.32 -4.20 -10.12
C LEU A 334 -21.59 -4.82 -9.54
N GLY A 335 -22.77 -4.49 -10.07
CA GLY A 335 -24.04 -5.08 -9.63
C GLY A 335 -24.32 -4.88 -8.14
N GLY A 336 -23.92 -3.72 -7.57
CA GLY A 336 -24.09 -3.41 -6.15
C GLY A 336 -23.01 -3.96 -5.22
N ARG A 337 -22.06 -4.77 -5.72
CA ARG A 337 -20.92 -5.28 -4.94
C ARG A 337 -19.95 -4.16 -4.61
N MET A 338 -19.90 -3.76 -3.35
CA MET A 338 -19.04 -2.68 -2.86
C MET A 338 -17.88 -3.23 -2.06
N ILE A 339 -16.65 -2.83 -2.40
CA ILE A 339 -15.48 -3.06 -1.55
C ILE A 339 -15.29 -1.89 -0.59
N ALA A 340 -15.44 -2.14 0.71
CA ALA A 340 -15.37 -1.11 1.75
C ALA A 340 -14.05 -0.31 1.71
N ASN A 341 -12.91 -0.97 1.54
CA ASN A 341 -11.61 -0.29 1.51
C ASN A 341 -11.42 0.67 0.32
N ILE A 342 -12.23 0.56 -0.74
CA ILE A 342 -12.15 1.41 -1.93
C ILE A 342 -13.13 2.57 -1.85
N TRP A 343 -14.34 2.31 -1.34
CA TRP A 343 -15.42 3.28 -1.31
C TRP A 343 -15.54 4.02 0.03
N GLY A 344 -14.90 3.50 1.08
CA GLY A 344 -14.96 3.99 2.46
C GLY A 344 -16.26 3.60 3.16
N ASP A 345 -17.40 3.93 2.56
CA ASP A 345 -18.72 3.61 3.09
C ASP A 345 -19.76 3.44 1.96
N GLN A 346 -20.93 2.90 2.33
CA GLN A 346 -22.05 2.70 1.41
C GLN A 346 -22.60 4.03 0.85
N LYS A 347 -22.54 5.12 1.62
CA LYS A 347 -23.07 6.42 1.21
C LYS A 347 -22.27 6.98 0.03
N ASN A 348 -20.94 6.86 0.06
CA ASN A 348 -20.05 7.26 -1.02
C ASN A 348 -20.30 6.45 -2.29
N PHE A 349 -20.45 5.11 -2.17
CA PHE A 349 -20.80 4.26 -3.30
C PHE A 349 -22.13 4.71 -3.94
N GLN A 350 -23.17 4.89 -3.12
CA GLN A 350 -24.50 5.33 -3.57
C GLN A 350 -24.45 6.71 -4.22
N ASN A 351 -23.72 7.67 -3.66
CA ASN A 351 -23.63 9.02 -4.20
C ASN A 351 -23.03 9.03 -5.62
N TYR A 352 -21.92 8.31 -5.82
CA TYR A 352 -21.31 8.20 -7.14
C TYR A 352 -22.15 7.37 -8.10
N ARG A 353 -22.80 6.31 -7.61
CA ARG A 353 -23.77 5.56 -8.42
C ARG A 353 -24.90 6.47 -8.87
N ARG A 354 -25.54 7.24 -7.99
CA ARG A 354 -26.60 8.19 -8.37
C ARG A 354 -26.13 9.23 -9.38
N TRP A 355 -24.93 9.78 -9.19
CA TRP A 355 -24.32 10.70 -10.16
C TRP A 355 -24.07 10.05 -11.54
N ALA A 356 -23.75 8.75 -11.58
CA ALA A 356 -23.56 8.04 -12.85
C ALA A 356 -24.87 7.82 -13.62
N TYR A 357 -25.99 7.67 -12.90
CA TYR A 357 -27.33 7.45 -13.49
C TYR A 357 -28.16 8.74 -13.63
N SER A 358 -27.72 9.86 -13.05
CA SER A 358 -28.40 11.15 -13.26
C SER A 358 -28.35 11.57 -14.73
N ARG A 359 -29.42 12.24 -15.18
CA ARG A 359 -29.55 12.75 -16.55
C ARG A 359 -28.54 13.84 -16.86
#